data_AF-W4PA03-F1
#
_entry.id   AF-W4PA03-F1
#
_cell.length_a   1.000
_cell.length_b   1.000
_cell.length_c   1.000
_cell.angle_alpha   90.00
_cell.angle_beta   90.00
_cell.angle_gamma   90.00
#
_symmetry.space_group_name_H-M   'P 1'
#
loop_
_entity.id
_entity.type
_entity.pdbx_description
1 polymer ?
#
loop_
_entity_poly.entity_id
_entity_poly.type
_entity_poly.pdbx_seq_one_letter_code
_entity_poly.pdbx_strand_id
1 'polypeptide(L)'
;MRGYGAVLRTQDGNEFMQKYDARLSLAPRDIVARAIDNEMKQRGEDHVYLDVTHKDPEETKRHFPNIYKKCLSLGIDITKDYIPVAPAAHYLCGGIKVDLDGQSSIRRLYALGECSCTGLHGATAWHPTRSSKR
;
A
#
# COMPACT_ATOMS: atom_id res chain seq x y z
N MET A 1 -2.78 7.81 3.57
CA MET A 1 -4.23 8.11 3.49
C MET A 1 -5.10 7.08 4.22
N ARG A 2 -4.95 5.75 4.03
CA ARG A 2 -5.74 4.76 4.81
C ARG A 2 -5.65 4.93 6.33
N GLY A 3 -4.45 5.14 6.88
CA GLY A 3 -4.26 5.44 8.31
C GLY A 3 -4.89 6.75 8.80
N TYR A 4 -5.30 7.64 7.88
CA TYR A 4 -6.05 8.86 8.18
C TYR A 4 -7.58 8.64 8.15
N GLY A 5 -8.02 7.43 7.79
CA GLY A 5 -9.43 7.05 7.67
C GLY A 5 -9.92 6.87 6.23
N ALA A 6 -9.04 6.88 5.23
CA ALA A 6 -9.46 6.63 3.85
C ALA A 6 -10.06 5.23 3.68
N VAL A 7 -11.13 5.14 2.89
CA VAL A 7 -11.92 3.93 2.66
C VAL A 7 -11.73 3.42 1.23
N LEU A 8 -11.66 2.10 1.06
CA LEU A 8 -11.59 1.47 -0.26
C LEU A 8 -12.99 1.13 -0.76
N ARG A 9 -13.32 1.56 -1.98
CA ARG A 9 -14.61 1.38 -2.64
C ARG A 9 -14.44 0.72 -4.01
N THR A 10 -15.40 -0.10 -4.43
CA THR A 10 -15.49 -0.60 -5.82
C THR A 10 -15.92 0.53 -6.77
N GLN A 11 -15.94 0.29 -8.08
CA GLN A 11 -16.38 1.33 -9.02
C GLN A 11 -17.84 1.77 -8.81
N ASP A 12 -18.69 0.87 -8.31
CA ASP A 12 -20.07 1.17 -7.90
C ASP A 12 -20.19 2.00 -6.60
N GLY A 13 -19.07 2.36 -5.96
CA GLY A 13 -19.04 3.13 -4.71
C GLY A 13 -19.20 2.31 -3.43
N ASN A 14 -19.28 0.98 -3.51
CA ASN A 14 -19.48 0.11 -2.35
C ASN A 14 -18.16 -0.19 -1.64
N GLU A 15 -18.16 -0.13 -0.30
CA GLU A 15 -17.04 -0.64 0.50
C GLU A 15 -16.96 -2.16 0.36
N PHE A 16 -15.75 -2.71 0.29
CA PHE A 16 -15.56 -4.16 0.10
C PHE A 16 -14.61 -4.82 1.10
N MET A 17 -13.83 -4.05 1.85
CA MET A 17 -12.80 -4.61 2.74
C MET A 17 -13.38 -5.47 3.86
N GLN A 18 -14.64 -5.27 4.24
CA GLN A 18 -15.35 -6.08 5.22
C GLN A 18 -15.50 -7.55 4.81
N LYS A 19 -15.43 -7.86 3.51
CA LYS A 19 -15.43 -9.24 3.01
C LYS A 19 -14.11 -9.98 3.29
N TYR A 20 -13.02 -9.23 3.53
CA TYR A 20 -11.66 -9.77 3.56
C TYR A 20 -11.02 -9.72 4.94
N ASP A 21 -11.24 -8.64 5.70
CA ASP A 21 -10.62 -8.46 7.02
C ASP A 21 -11.43 -7.51 7.90
N ALA A 22 -11.61 -7.86 9.18
CA ALA A 22 -12.33 -7.04 10.16
C ALA A 22 -11.67 -5.67 10.43
N ARG A 23 -10.37 -5.51 10.13
CA ARG A 23 -9.64 -4.24 10.24
C ARG A 23 -9.89 -3.30 9.06
N LEU A 24 -10.68 -3.72 8.08
CA LEU A 24 -11.09 -2.94 6.92
C LEU A 24 -9.86 -2.35 6.18
N SER A 25 -9.92 -1.07 5.78
CA SER A 25 -8.82 -0.35 5.13
C SER A 25 -7.54 -0.26 5.96
N LEU A 26 -7.57 -0.57 7.27
CA LEU A 26 -6.39 -0.58 8.14
C LEU A 26 -5.70 -1.96 8.20
N ALA A 27 -6.21 -2.96 7.49
CA ALA A 27 -5.55 -4.26 7.39
C ALA A 27 -4.11 -4.13 6.81
N PRO A 28 -3.24 -5.13 7.08
CA PRO A 28 -1.93 -5.26 6.48
C PRO A 28 -1.92 -5.07 4.96
N ARG A 29 -0.83 -4.48 4.43
CA ARG A 29 -0.72 -4.11 3.01
C ARG A 29 -0.88 -5.29 2.07
N ASP A 30 -0.40 -6.48 2.44
CA ASP A 30 -0.53 -7.70 1.64
C ASP A 30 -1.99 -8.16 1.54
N ILE A 31 -2.75 -8.08 2.64
CA ILE A 31 -4.18 -8.40 2.67
C ILE A 31 -4.95 -7.39 1.79
N VAL A 32 -4.70 -6.09 1.97
CA VAL A 32 -5.35 -5.05 1.17
C VAL A 32 -5.02 -5.19 -0.31
N ALA A 33 -3.76 -5.44 -0.67
CA ALA A 33 -3.36 -5.62 -2.06
C ALA A 33 -4.05 -6.84 -2.69
N ARG A 34 -4.14 -7.98 -1.98
CA ARG A 34 -4.88 -9.16 -2.43
C ARG A 34 -6.38 -8.90 -2.55
N ALA A 35 -6.97 -8.17 -1.61
CA ALA A 35 -8.40 -7.82 -1.65
C ALA A 35 -8.72 -6.95 -2.88
N ILE A 36 -7.89 -5.93 -3.16
CA ILE A 36 -8.04 -5.09 -4.36
C ILE A 36 -7.89 -5.93 -5.64
N ASP A 37 -6.84 -6.74 -5.74
CA ASP A 37 -6.61 -7.63 -6.90
C ASP A 37 -7.78 -8.60 -7.12
N ASN A 38 -8.36 -9.13 -6.06
CA ASN A 38 -9.51 -10.03 -6.15
C ASN A 38 -10.78 -9.32 -6.62
N GLU A 39 -11.12 -8.15 -6.06
CA GLU A 39 -12.29 -7.38 -6.55
C GLU A 39 -12.11 -6.95 -8.01
N MET A 40 -10.93 -6.47 -8.39
CA MET A 40 -10.61 -6.10 -9.78
C MET A 40 -10.83 -7.29 -10.73
N LYS A 41 -10.29 -8.47 -10.41
CA LYS A 41 -10.43 -9.68 -11.24
C LYS A 41 -11.86 -10.20 -11.31
N GLN A 42 -12.58 -10.20 -10.19
CA GLN A 42 -13.96 -10.69 -10.15
C GLN A 42 -14.93 -9.81 -10.95
N ARG A 43 -14.66 -8.50 -10.99
CA ARG A 43 -15.53 -7.52 -11.65
C ARG A 43 -15.07 -7.15 -13.05
N GLY A 44 -13.84 -7.49 -13.42
CA GLY A 44 -13.22 -7.05 -14.68
C GLY A 44 -12.93 -5.55 -14.69
N GLU A 45 -12.58 -4.99 -13.51
CA GLU A 45 -12.30 -3.57 -13.31
C GLU A 45 -10.79 -3.31 -13.27
N ASP A 46 -10.32 -2.22 -13.89
CA ASP A 46 -8.89 -1.86 -13.94
C ASP A 46 -8.37 -1.18 -12.67
N HIS A 47 -9.28 -0.67 -11.83
CA HIS A 47 -8.95 0.01 -10.59
C HIS A 47 -10.13 -0.03 -9.62
N VAL A 48 -9.80 0.21 -8.35
CA VAL A 48 -10.78 0.53 -7.29
C VAL A 48 -10.61 1.98 -6.87
N TYR A 49 -11.49 2.46 -5.99
CA TYR A 49 -11.46 3.83 -5.48
C TYR A 49 -10.93 3.90 -4.05
N LEU A 50 -10.18 4.98 -3.77
CA LEU A 50 -9.81 5.41 -2.44
C LEU A 50 -10.55 6.70 -2.10
N ASP A 51 -11.40 6.63 -1.09
CA ASP A 51 -12.32 7.70 -0.68
C ASP A 51 -11.87 8.34 0.64
N VAL A 52 -11.71 9.66 0.62
CA VAL A 52 -11.48 10.51 1.81
C VAL A 52 -12.48 11.67 1.90
N THR A 53 -13.53 11.67 1.07
CA THR A 53 -14.48 12.78 0.93
C THR A 53 -15.32 13.02 2.20
N HIS A 54 -15.43 12.00 3.05
CA HIS A 54 -16.08 12.07 4.36
C HIS A 54 -15.22 12.75 5.45
N LYS A 55 -13.98 13.14 5.15
CA LYS A 55 -13.08 13.86 6.08
C LYS A 55 -13.19 15.37 5.86
N ASP A 56 -12.74 16.15 6.83
CA ASP A 56 -12.69 17.61 6.70
C ASP A 56 -11.79 18.01 5.51
N PRO A 57 -12.31 18.79 4.53
CA PRO A 57 -11.54 19.16 3.34
C PRO A 57 -10.26 19.94 3.65
N GLU A 58 -10.30 20.86 4.60
CA GLU A 58 -9.17 21.73 4.92
C GLU A 58 -8.10 20.99 5.72
N GLU A 59 -8.50 20.10 6.62
CA GLU A 59 -7.59 19.21 7.34
C GLU A 59 -6.94 18.19 6.38
N THR A 60 -7.72 17.66 5.44
CA THR A 60 -7.22 16.72 4.41
C THR A 60 -6.16 17.38 3.52
N LYS A 61 -6.42 18.62 3.06
CA LYS A 61 -5.45 19.41 2.29
C LYS A 61 -4.16 19.70 3.10
N ARG A 62 -4.28 19.97 4.40
CA ARG A 62 -3.14 20.22 5.28
C ARG A 62 -2.32 18.95 5.54
N HIS A 63 -2.96 17.80 5.71
CA HIS A 63 -2.28 16.52 5.92
C HIS A 63 -1.61 15.99 4.65
N PHE A 64 -2.22 16.20 3.48
CA PHE A 64 -1.75 15.64 2.22
C PHE A 64 -1.58 16.69 1.09
N PRO A 65 -0.82 17.78 1.31
CA PRO A 65 -0.75 18.90 0.35
C PRO A 65 -0.18 18.48 -1.01
N ASN A 66 0.80 17.56 -1.02
CA ASN A 66 1.40 17.06 -2.26
C ASN A 66 0.44 16.14 -3.03
N ILE A 67 -0.31 15.28 -2.33
CA ILE A 67 -1.30 14.40 -2.96
C ILE A 67 -2.44 15.25 -3.53
N TYR A 68 -2.97 16.20 -2.74
CA TYR A 68 -4.01 17.12 -3.19
C TYR A 68 -3.59 17.87 -4.46
N LYS A 69 -2.41 18.52 -4.47
CA LYS A 69 -1.92 19.23 -5.65
C LYS A 69 -1.76 18.31 -6.86
N LYS A 70 -1.22 17.10 -6.67
CA LYS A 70 -1.02 16.16 -7.78
C LYS A 70 -2.35 15.66 -8.35
N CYS A 71 -3.28 15.24 -7.51
CA CYS A 71 -4.62 14.82 -7.93
C CYS A 71 -5.38 15.96 -8.60
N LEU A 72 -5.31 17.17 -8.05
CA LEU A 72 -5.97 18.34 -8.64
C LEU A 72 -5.40 18.68 -10.03
N SER A 73 -4.09 18.51 -10.24
CA SER A 73 -3.48 18.67 -11.57
C SER A 73 -3.96 17.64 -12.60
N LEU A 74 -4.54 16.54 -12.14
CA LEU A 74 -5.16 15.49 -12.96
C LEU A 74 -6.70 15.65 -13.03
N GLY A 75 -7.25 16.74 -12.50
CA GLY A 75 -8.69 17.01 -12.49
C GLY A 75 -9.48 16.31 -11.39
N ILE A 76 -8.80 15.79 -10.35
CA ILE A 76 -9.43 15.07 -9.24
C ILE A 76 -9.31 15.92 -7.97
N ASP A 77 -10.42 16.45 -7.45
CA ASP A 77 -10.47 17.10 -6.15
C ASP A 77 -10.70 16.02 -5.08
N ILE A 78 -9.63 15.56 -4.43
CA ILE A 78 -9.70 14.46 -3.44
C ILE A 78 -10.63 14.73 -2.24
N THR A 79 -11.09 15.98 -2.06
CA THR A 79 -12.06 16.34 -1.01
C THR A 79 -13.51 16.12 -1.44
N LYS A 80 -13.76 15.86 -2.73
CA LYS A 80 -15.08 15.66 -3.33
C LYS A 80 -15.19 14.42 -4.19
N ASP A 81 -14.08 14.03 -4.81
CA ASP A 81 -13.98 12.95 -5.77
C ASP A 81 -13.21 11.75 -5.17
N TYR A 82 -13.48 10.57 -5.72
CA TYR A 82 -12.74 9.36 -5.39
C TYR A 82 -11.44 9.26 -6.19
N ILE A 83 -10.38 8.75 -5.56
CA ILE A 83 -9.07 8.59 -6.21
C ILE A 83 -9.00 7.18 -6.80
N PRO A 84 -8.82 7.00 -8.12
CA PRO A 84 -8.61 5.69 -8.71
C PRO A 84 -7.25 5.13 -8.27
N VAL A 85 -7.22 3.90 -7.76
CA VAL A 85 -6.03 3.21 -7.26
C VAL A 85 -6.01 1.75 -7.70
N ALA A 86 -4.82 1.25 -8.02
CA ALA A 86 -4.55 -0.16 -8.28
C ALA A 86 -3.26 -0.59 -7.56
N PRO A 87 -3.08 -1.88 -7.22
CA PRO A 87 -1.85 -2.37 -6.63
C PRO A 87 -0.70 -2.23 -7.64
N ALA A 88 0.44 -1.73 -7.18
CA ALA A 88 1.67 -1.65 -7.97
C ALA A 88 2.81 -2.30 -7.19
N ALA A 89 3.71 -2.99 -7.92
CA ALA A 89 4.94 -3.49 -7.36
C ALA A 89 5.78 -2.31 -6.84
N HIS A 90 6.23 -2.39 -5.58
CA HIS A 90 6.84 -1.24 -4.90
C HIS A 90 8.14 -1.56 -4.17
N TYR A 91 8.37 -2.83 -3.80
CA TYR A 91 9.60 -3.27 -3.14
C TYR A 91 9.91 -4.71 -3.50
N LEU A 92 11.17 -4.98 -3.85
CA LEU A 92 11.68 -6.35 -3.94
C LEU A 92 12.22 -6.77 -2.57
N CYS A 93 11.55 -7.74 -1.94
CA CYS A 93 12.00 -8.31 -0.67
C CYS A 93 13.02 -9.44 -0.85
N GLY A 94 13.21 -9.91 -2.09
CA GLY A 94 14.23 -10.86 -2.48
C GLY A 94 15.53 -10.16 -2.88
N GLY A 95 16.35 -10.84 -3.68
CA GLY A 95 17.64 -10.31 -4.13
C GLY A 95 18.73 -11.36 -4.04
N ILE A 96 19.97 -10.91 -4.15
CA ILE A 96 21.16 -11.76 -4.04
C ILE A 96 21.24 -12.25 -2.60
N LYS A 97 21.20 -13.57 -2.37
CA LYS A 97 21.37 -14.15 -1.04
C LYS A 97 22.78 -13.82 -0.54
N VAL A 98 22.86 -13.18 0.62
CA VAL A 98 24.12 -12.80 1.26
C VAL A 98 24.18 -13.29 2.70
N ASP A 99 25.39 -13.45 3.22
CA ASP A 99 25.64 -13.66 4.65
C ASP A 99 25.55 -12.35 5.45
N LEU A 100 25.94 -12.41 6.73
CA LEU A 100 25.90 -11.25 7.64
C LEU A 100 26.88 -10.14 7.23
N ASP A 101 27.91 -10.46 6.45
CA ASP A 101 28.90 -9.51 5.93
C ASP A 101 28.56 -9.01 4.52
N GLY A 102 27.39 -9.38 3.99
CA GLY A 102 26.92 -8.97 2.66
C GLY A 102 27.58 -9.74 1.50
N GLN A 103 28.28 -10.85 1.78
CA GLN A 103 28.94 -11.65 0.76
C GLN A 103 27.99 -12.71 0.18
N SER A 104 27.99 -12.81 -1.15
CA SER A 104 27.21 -13.83 -1.87
C SER A 104 27.91 -15.19 -1.91
N SER A 105 27.25 -16.21 -2.48
CA SER A 105 27.88 -17.51 -2.75
C SER A 105 29.02 -17.45 -3.78
N ILE A 106 29.18 -16.34 -4.51
CA ILE A 106 30.28 -16.12 -5.46
C ILE A 106 31.40 -15.34 -4.75
N ARG A 107 32.61 -15.91 -4.77
CA ARG A 107 33.78 -15.31 -4.13
C ARG A 107 34.06 -13.90 -4.67
N ARG A 108 34.21 -12.93 -3.74
CA ARG A 108 34.42 -11.48 -4.01
C ARG A 108 33.22 -10.76 -4.64
N LEU A 109 32.03 -11.34 -4.62
CA LEU A 109 30.79 -10.65 -4.97
C LEU A 109 29.98 -10.32 -3.72
N TYR A 110 29.64 -9.04 -3.57
CA TYR A 110 28.90 -8.50 -2.43
C TYR A 110 27.62 -7.81 -2.91
N ALA A 111 26.57 -7.82 -2.09
CA ALA A 111 25.33 -7.12 -2.37
C ALA A 111 24.79 -6.47 -1.09
N LEU A 112 24.32 -5.22 -1.22
CA LEU A 112 23.86 -4.38 -0.10
C LEU A 112 22.59 -3.62 -0.51
N GLY A 113 21.69 -3.37 0.43
CA GLY A 113 20.44 -2.63 0.17
C GLY A 113 19.36 -3.49 -0.49
N GLU A 114 18.46 -2.86 -1.26
CA GLU A 114 17.28 -3.54 -1.85
C GLU A 114 17.63 -4.68 -2.81
N CYS A 115 18.84 -4.70 -3.38
CA CYS A 115 19.28 -5.81 -4.24
C CYS A 115 19.73 -7.06 -3.47
N SER A 116 19.79 -7.00 -2.13
CA SER A 116 20.28 -8.08 -1.27
C SER A 116 19.15 -8.79 -0.51
N CYS A 117 19.26 -10.10 -0.40
CA CYS A 117 18.40 -10.94 0.45
C CYS A 117 19.20 -11.34 1.69
N THR A 118 19.12 -10.50 2.72
CA THR A 118 19.77 -10.70 4.02
C THR A 118 18.96 -11.57 4.99
N GLY A 119 17.73 -11.92 4.62
CA GLY A 119 16.76 -12.56 5.51
C GLY A 119 16.01 -11.61 6.45
N LEU A 120 16.41 -10.34 6.56
CA LEU A 120 15.78 -9.34 7.43
C LEU A 120 14.29 -9.10 7.11
N HIS A 121 13.92 -9.10 5.84
CA HIS A 121 12.56 -8.79 5.40
C HIS A 121 11.64 -10.02 5.32
N GLY A 122 12.15 -11.25 5.42
CA GLY A 122 11.32 -12.46 5.25
C GLY A 122 10.45 -12.39 3.98
N ALA A 123 9.15 -12.68 4.10
CA ALA A 123 8.20 -12.65 2.98
C ALA A 123 7.64 -11.24 2.65
N THR A 124 7.90 -10.24 3.50
CA THR A 124 7.29 -8.90 3.39
C THR A 124 8.22 -7.82 3.94
N ALA A 125 8.57 -6.82 3.12
CA ALA A 125 9.34 -5.65 3.56
C ALA A 125 8.72 -5.07 4.84
N TRP A 126 9.56 -4.90 5.86
CA TRP A 126 9.17 -4.75 7.25
C TRP A 126 8.09 -3.66 7.43
N HIS A 127 6.91 -4.05 7.93
CA HIS A 127 5.90 -3.14 8.47
C HIS A 127 6.03 -3.18 10.00
N PRO A 128 6.12 -2.02 10.69
CA PRO A 128 6.18 -2.01 12.14
C PRO A 128 4.84 -2.46 12.71
N THR A 129 4.68 -3.77 12.97
CA THR A 129 3.73 -4.21 13.98
C THR A 129 4.34 -3.79 15.32
N ARG A 130 3.67 -2.86 16.02
CA ARG A 130 3.96 -2.59 17.43
C ARG A 130 3.83 -3.93 18.17
N SER A 131 4.95 -4.56 18.45
CA SER A 131 5.08 -5.56 19.50
C SER A 131 4.73 -4.85 20.80
N SER A 132 3.53 -5.09 21.34
CA SER A 132 3.28 -4.84 22.76
C SER A 132 4.31 -5.66 23.54
N LYS A 133 5.26 -4.97 24.16
CA LYS A 133 6.08 -5.58 25.20
C LYS A 133 5.15 -5.99 26.36
N ARG A 134 5.55 -7.12 26.95
CA ARG A 134 5.03 -7.77 28.16
C ARG A 134 4.72 -6.81 29.29
#